data_AF-A0A7K0RJD8-F1
#
_entry.id   AF-A0A7K0RJD8-F1
#
_cell.length_a   1.000
_cell.length_b   1.000
_cell.length_c   1.000
_cell.angle_alpha   90.00
_cell.angle_beta   90.00
_cell.angle_gamma   90.00
#
_symmetry.space_group_name_H-M   'P 1'
#
loop_
_entity.id
_entity.type
_entity.pdbx_description
1 polymer ?
#
loop_
_entity_poly.entity_id
_entity_poly.type
_entity_poly.pdbx_seq_one_letter_code
_entity_poly.pdbx_strand_id
1 'polypeptide(L)'
;MNDLTAACDRLDAAIAADTLTRRRWTAEEQGRHLACLLAAMVPKCGERETSDACPATVIPEWLAHLTPWIDDAGSQDRWPGVVREYACLLRASVALSSEQCQRLDFACRAVAVREERDQISKNAQIGKKAQRIAAIDAVLELLDHASAGGMVSDQEWVAARAAAPAEAWEAVRPAAAAAAASSSSTMAAKRAAADVASAAMRAAADVASAAMRASADVASAADVADVERASEMASEMASDRMIDGIFTAWRTVIRETVNSSARQ
;
A
#
# COMPACT_ATOMS: atom_id res chain seq x y z
N MET A 1 10.55 3.14 20.55
CA MET A 1 10.75 1.68 20.39
C MET A 1 9.80 0.83 21.24
N ASN A 2 9.32 1.30 22.41
CA ASN A 2 8.33 0.53 23.20
C ASN A 2 6.92 0.51 22.57
N ASP A 3 6.54 1.56 21.82
CA ASP A 3 5.19 1.71 21.28
C ASP A 3 4.84 0.69 20.18
N LEU A 4 5.78 0.43 19.25
CA LEU A 4 5.58 -0.58 18.20
C LEU A 4 5.50 -1.99 18.77
N THR A 5 6.34 -2.32 19.75
CA THR A 5 6.32 -3.65 20.40
C THR A 5 4.96 -3.90 21.06
N ALA A 6 4.45 -2.93 21.81
CA ALA A 6 3.13 -3.02 22.42
C ALA A 6 1.99 -3.12 21.38
N ALA A 7 2.13 -2.46 20.23
CA ALA A 7 1.17 -2.61 19.12
C ALA A 7 1.21 -4.00 18.50
N CYS A 8 2.41 -4.59 18.32
CA CYS A 8 2.55 -5.97 17.85
C CYS A 8 1.95 -6.96 18.85
N ASP A 9 2.17 -6.75 20.16
CA ASP A 9 1.62 -7.63 21.20
C ASP A 9 0.08 -7.60 21.21
N ARG A 10 -0.53 -6.43 20.99
CA ARG A 10 -1.98 -6.31 20.82
C ARG A 10 -2.49 -7.03 19.57
N LEU A 11 -1.77 -6.91 18.45
CA LEU A 11 -2.13 -7.61 17.21
C LEU A 11 -2.06 -9.12 17.39
N ASP A 12 -0.98 -9.64 17.99
CA ASP A 12 -0.82 -11.07 18.24
C ASP A 12 -1.93 -11.60 19.17
N ALA A 13 -2.32 -10.82 20.19
CA ALA A 13 -3.46 -11.16 21.04
C ALA A 13 -4.78 -11.21 20.26
N ALA A 14 -5.02 -10.26 19.36
CA ALA A 14 -6.23 -10.24 18.52
C ALA A 14 -6.28 -11.41 17.53
N ILE A 15 -5.13 -11.79 16.95
CA ILE A 15 -4.99 -12.98 16.10
C ILE A 15 -5.29 -14.25 16.91
N ALA A 16 -4.70 -14.38 18.11
CA ALA A 16 -4.88 -15.56 18.95
C ALA A 16 -6.32 -15.71 19.46
N ALA A 17 -7.01 -14.59 19.71
CA ALA A 17 -8.39 -14.57 20.19
C ALA A 17 -9.44 -14.65 19.07
N ASP A 18 -9.02 -14.67 17.80
CA ASP A 18 -9.92 -14.57 16.64
C ASP A 18 -10.89 -13.37 16.75
N THR A 19 -10.32 -12.21 17.09
CA THR A 19 -11.07 -10.94 17.27
C THR A 19 -10.73 -9.91 16.21
N LEU A 20 -10.30 -10.37 15.03
CA LEU A 20 -10.08 -9.49 13.89
C LEU A 20 -11.33 -9.43 13.00
N THR A 21 -11.62 -8.27 12.44
CA THR A 21 -12.64 -8.09 11.39
C THR A 21 -11.99 -7.48 10.16
N ARG A 22 -12.65 -7.62 9.00
CA ARG A 22 -12.18 -7.14 7.70
C ARG A 22 -13.21 -6.19 7.10
N ARG A 23 -12.78 -5.20 6.32
CA ARG A 23 -13.64 -4.19 5.66
C ARG A 23 -14.46 -3.33 6.63
N ARG A 24 -14.07 -3.30 7.91
CA ARG A 24 -14.69 -2.52 8.98
C ARG A 24 -13.62 -2.14 10.00
N TRP A 25 -13.68 -0.92 10.54
CA TRP A 25 -12.74 -0.50 11.58
C TRP A 25 -12.91 -1.30 12.87
N THR A 26 -14.15 -1.42 13.34
CA THR A 26 -14.54 -2.22 14.50
C THR A 26 -15.93 -2.84 14.27
N ALA A 27 -16.27 -3.88 15.02
CA ALA A 27 -17.60 -4.49 15.04
C ALA A 27 -17.89 -5.16 16.39
N GLU A 28 -19.16 -5.31 16.73
CA GLU A 28 -19.62 -6.13 17.86
C GLU A 28 -20.35 -7.36 17.32
N GLU A 29 -19.80 -8.56 17.55
CA GLU A 29 -20.38 -9.81 17.06
C GLU A 29 -20.45 -10.83 18.19
N GLN A 30 -21.68 -11.27 18.52
CA GLN A 30 -21.95 -12.25 19.59
C GLN A 30 -21.35 -11.83 20.95
N GLY A 31 -21.34 -10.53 21.24
CA GLY A 31 -20.77 -9.97 22.48
C GLY A 31 -19.24 -9.90 22.49
N ARG A 32 -18.58 -10.11 21.35
CA ARG A 32 -17.15 -9.91 21.16
C ARG A 32 -16.89 -8.62 20.38
N HIS A 33 -15.94 -7.83 20.87
CA HIS A 33 -15.40 -6.70 20.13
C HIS A 33 -14.39 -7.19 19.09
N LEU A 34 -14.62 -6.88 17.82
CA LEU A 34 -13.73 -7.16 16.71
C LEU A 34 -13.13 -5.87 16.17
N ALA A 35 -11.90 -5.93 15.65
CA ALA A 35 -11.19 -4.77 15.11
C ALA A 35 -10.40 -5.13 13.84
N CYS A 36 -10.25 -4.20 12.89
CA CYS A 36 -9.33 -4.38 11.75
C CYS A 36 -7.87 -4.46 12.23
N LEU A 37 -6.95 -4.84 11.32
CA LEU A 37 -5.51 -4.89 11.62
C LEU A 37 -5.00 -3.62 12.34
N LEU A 38 -5.32 -2.44 11.81
CA LEU A 38 -4.84 -1.17 12.38
C LEU A 38 -5.51 -0.84 13.71
N ALA A 39 -6.82 -1.05 13.83
CA ALA A 39 -7.56 -0.79 15.06
C ALA A 39 -7.16 -1.75 16.20
N ALA A 40 -6.82 -3.01 15.88
CA ALA A 40 -6.29 -3.96 16.85
C ALA A 40 -4.91 -3.50 17.40
N MET A 41 -4.05 -2.98 16.53
CA MET A 41 -2.75 -2.43 16.93
C MET A 41 -2.88 -1.10 17.69
N VAL A 42 -3.79 -0.23 17.24
CA VAL A 42 -3.96 1.14 17.73
C VAL A 42 -5.46 1.42 17.90
N PRO A 43 -6.05 1.14 19.07
CA PRO A 43 -7.50 1.25 19.30
C PRO A 43 -8.11 2.61 18.90
N LYS A 44 -7.35 3.69 19.08
CA LYS A 44 -7.76 5.05 18.69
C LYS A 44 -8.05 5.19 17.19
N CYS A 45 -7.42 4.39 16.33
CA CYS A 45 -7.74 4.32 14.90
C CYS A 45 -9.11 3.69 14.66
N GLY A 46 -9.47 2.67 15.44
CA GLY A 46 -10.81 2.08 15.44
C GLY A 46 -11.87 3.06 15.94
N GLU A 47 -11.62 3.73 17.08
CA GLU A 47 -12.53 4.72 17.68
C GLU A 47 -12.84 5.91 16.74
N ARG A 48 -11.86 6.32 15.93
CA ARG A 48 -11.97 7.46 15.01
C ARG A 48 -12.22 7.07 13.57
N GLU A 49 -12.22 5.77 13.29
CA GLU A 49 -12.36 5.21 11.94
C GLU A 49 -11.38 5.84 10.92
N THR A 50 -10.13 6.05 11.34
CA THR A 50 -9.11 6.69 10.48
C THR A 50 -7.68 6.29 10.82
N SER A 51 -6.85 6.15 9.78
CA SER A 51 -5.40 5.95 9.90
C SER A 51 -4.69 7.17 10.49
N ASP A 52 -5.20 8.39 10.28
CA ASP A 52 -4.64 9.64 10.82
C ASP A 52 -4.57 9.68 12.34
N ALA A 53 -5.36 8.85 13.02
CA ALA A 53 -5.33 8.74 14.46
C ALA A 53 -4.11 7.97 14.98
N CYS A 54 -3.35 7.31 14.09
CA CYS A 54 -2.16 6.54 14.44
C CYS A 54 -0.99 7.47 14.76
N PRO A 55 -0.44 7.42 15.99
CA PRO A 55 0.77 8.16 16.30
C PRO A 55 1.96 7.64 15.48
N ALA A 56 2.72 8.54 14.86
CA ALA A 56 3.96 8.19 14.15
C ALA A 56 5.02 7.50 15.02
N THR A 57 4.88 7.57 16.36
CA THR A 57 5.74 6.85 17.31
C THR A 57 5.43 5.35 17.40
N VAL A 58 4.23 4.93 16.99
CA VAL A 58 3.81 3.51 16.96
C VAL A 58 4.27 2.87 15.65
N ILE A 59 3.72 3.34 14.52
CA ILE A 59 4.16 2.96 13.18
C ILE A 59 4.28 4.24 12.33
N PRO A 60 5.18 4.25 11.33
CA PRO A 60 5.25 5.34 10.38
C PRO A 60 3.91 5.59 9.70
N GLU A 61 3.65 6.84 9.38
CA GLU A 61 2.38 7.28 8.81
C GLU A 61 2.04 6.53 7.51
N TRP A 62 3.01 6.39 6.59
CA TRP A 62 2.80 5.63 5.34
C TRP A 62 2.32 4.20 5.60
N LEU A 63 2.80 3.55 6.67
CA LEU A 63 2.43 2.19 7.02
C LEU A 63 1.06 2.14 7.69
N ALA A 64 0.71 3.14 8.52
CA ALA A 64 -0.64 3.30 9.05
C ALA A 64 -1.69 3.47 7.94
N HIS A 65 -1.32 4.13 6.85
CA HIS A 65 -2.16 4.33 5.67
C HIS A 65 -2.23 3.10 4.76
N LEU A 66 -1.14 2.32 4.70
CA LEU A 66 -1.09 1.05 3.95
C LEU A 66 -1.82 -0.08 4.67
N THR A 67 -1.84 -0.10 6.00
CA THR A 67 -2.37 -1.22 6.80
C THR A 67 -3.83 -1.56 6.48
N PRO A 68 -4.79 -0.59 6.44
CA PRO A 68 -6.17 -0.91 6.09
C PRO A 68 -6.31 -1.46 4.67
N TRP A 69 -5.48 -0.99 3.72
CA TRP A 69 -5.48 -1.55 2.37
C TRP A 69 -5.01 -3.01 2.38
N ILE A 70 -3.96 -3.36 3.13
CA ILE A 70 -3.52 -4.76 3.27
C ILE A 70 -4.61 -5.62 3.91
N ASP A 71 -5.35 -5.09 4.88
CA ASP A 71 -6.45 -5.79 5.53
C ASP A 71 -7.61 -6.07 4.56
N ASP A 72 -8.00 -5.06 3.79
CA ASP A 72 -9.19 -5.11 2.96
C ASP A 72 -8.97 -5.73 1.57
N ALA A 73 -7.74 -5.67 1.06
CA ALA A 73 -7.39 -6.10 -0.28
C ALA A 73 -7.16 -7.62 -0.37
N GLY A 74 -7.31 -8.18 -1.56
CA GLY A 74 -7.08 -9.60 -1.84
C GLY A 74 -8.25 -10.52 -1.55
N SER A 75 -8.02 -11.82 -1.69
CA SER A 75 -9.06 -12.85 -1.55
C SER A 75 -9.36 -13.18 -0.07
N GLN A 76 -10.63 -13.49 0.23
CA GLN A 76 -11.07 -13.82 1.60
C GLN A 76 -10.36 -15.06 2.16
N ASP A 77 -10.13 -16.08 1.34
CA ASP A 77 -9.48 -17.33 1.75
C ASP A 77 -8.01 -17.13 2.14
N ARG A 78 -7.33 -16.14 1.54
CA ARG A 78 -5.92 -15.82 1.86
C ARG A 78 -5.77 -14.93 3.08
N TRP A 79 -6.80 -14.16 3.44
CA TRP A 79 -6.71 -13.12 4.47
C TRP A 79 -6.11 -13.59 5.81
N PRO A 80 -6.48 -14.77 6.38
CA PRO A 80 -5.83 -15.25 7.61
C PRO A 80 -4.33 -15.49 7.49
N GLY A 81 -3.84 -15.87 6.30
CA GLY A 81 -2.41 -16.01 6.02
C GLY A 81 -1.72 -14.65 5.91
N VAL A 82 -2.35 -13.71 5.21
CA VAL A 82 -1.87 -12.33 5.05
C VAL A 82 -1.70 -11.64 6.41
N VAL A 83 -2.70 -11.76 7.29
CA VAL A 83 -2.69 -11.20 8.65
C VAL A 83 -1.49 -11.70 9.46
N ARG A 84 -1.22 -13.02 9.43
CA ARG A 84 -0.11 -13.62 10.18
C ARG A 84 1.25 -13.22 9.62
N GLU A 85 1.39 -13.16 8.30
CA GLU A 85 2.63 -12.71 7.68
C GLU A 85 2.87 -11.22 7.95
N TYR A 86 1.83 -10.38 7.85
CA TYR A 86 1.89 -8.98 8.24
C TYR A 86 2.39 -8.79 9.68
N ALA A 87 1.80 -9.49 10.65
CA ALA A 87 2.21 -9.42 12.06
C ALA A 87 3.68 -9.81 12.26
N CYS A 88 4.13 -10.87 11.57
CA CYS A 88 5.52 -11.32 11.61
C CYS A 88 6.49 -10.25 11.05
N LEU A 89 6.17 -9.67 9.90
CA LEU A 89 6.99 -8.63 9.25
C LEU A 89 7.02 -7.34 10.08
N LEU A 90 5.88 -6.96 10.65
CA LEU A 90 5.78 -5.79 11.51
C LEU A 90 6.64 -5.96 12.76
N ARG A 91 6.58 -7.12 13.42
CA ARG A 91 7.42 -7.41 14.60
C ARG A 91 8.91 -7.40 14.25
N ALA A 92 9.29 -7.97 13.11
CA ALA A 92 10.67 -7.90 12.62
C ALA A 92 11.12 -6.46 12.30
N SER A 93 10.17 -5.55 12.04
CA SER A 93 10.46 -4.15 11.72
C SER A 93 10.89 -3.30 12.91
N VAL A 94 10.72 -3.81 14.14
CA VAL A 94 11.17 -3.12 15.38
C VAL A 94 12.67 -2.80 15.34
N ALA A 95 13.47 -3.59 14.62
CA ALA A 95 14.90 -3.42 14.50
C ALA A 95 15.35 -2.49 13.35
N LEU A 96 14.42 -2.00 12.51
CA LEU A 96 14.78 -1.15 11.38
C LEU A 96 15.15 0.26 11.84
N SER A 97 16.24 0.80 11.26
CA SER A 97 16.57 2.21 11.38
C SER A 97 15.58 3.07 10.59
N SER A 98 15.56 4.39 10.85
CA SER A 98 14.73 5.34 10.09
C SER A 98 15.04 5.30 8.59
N GLU A 99 16.31 5.12 8.22
CA GLU A 99 16.74 5.01 6.82
C GLU A 99 16.20 3.72 6.18
N GLN A 100 16.31 2.58 6.87
CA GLN A 100 15.76 1.31 6.38
C GLN A 100 14.24 1.35 6.26
N CYS A 101 13.57 2.01 7.21
CA CYS A 101 12.13 2.23 7.16
C CYS A 101 11.73 3.10 5.95
N GLN A 102 12.52 4.11 5.61
CA GLN A 102 12.31 4.94 4.43
C GLN A 102 12.56 4.16 3.13
N ARG A 103 13.60 3.33 3.07
CA ARG A 103 13.84 2.42 1.93
C ARG A 103 12.68 1.46 1.73
N LEU A 104 12.10 0.95 2.81
CA LEU A 104 10.91 0.11 2.78
C LEU A 104 9.69 0.85 2.22
N ASP A 105 9.44 2.10 2.63
CA ASP A 105 8.37 2.94 2.06
C ASP A 105 8.48 3.02 0.53
N PHE A 106 9.67 3.36 0.02
CA PHE A 106 9.92 3.41 -1.42
C PHE A 106 9.73 2.07 -2.12
N ALA A 107 10.21 0.97 -1.52
CA ALA A 107 10.05 -0.36 -2.08
C ALA A 107 8.57 -0.79 -2.18
N CYS A 108 7.77 -0.52 -1.15
CA CYS A 108 6.32 -0.79 -1.14
C CYS A 108 5.59 0.04 -2.21
N ARG A 109 5.96 1.32 -2.37
CA ARG A 109 5.40 2.18 -3.43
C ARG A 109 5.76 1.67 -4.82
N ALA A 110 6.99 1.22 -5.02
CA ALA A 110 7.43 0.67 -6.29
C ALA A 110 6.59 -0.55 -6.70
N VAL A 111 6.17 -1.38 -5.75
CA VAL A 111 5.24 -2.51 -6.02
C VAL A 111 3.90 -2.00 -6.55
N ALA A 112 3.28 -1.02 -5.88
CA ALA A 112 2.00 -0.46 -6.32
C ALA A 112 2.10 0.19 -7.71
N VAL A 113 3.17 0.94 -7.97
CA VAL A 113 3.39 1.58 -9.28
C VAL A 113 3.65 0.55 -10.38
N ARG A 114 4.32 -0.57 -10.09
CA ARG A 114 4.50 -1.67 -11.06
C ARG A 114 3.19 -2.36 -11.42
N GLU A 115 2.31 -2.59 -10.45
CA GLU A 115 1.00 -3.18 -10.75
C GLU A 115 0.17 -2.23 -11.62
N GLU A 116 0.15 -0.93 -11.32
CA GLU A 116 -0.52 0.07 -12.17
C GLU A 116 0.04 0.07 -13.60
N ARG A 117 1.37 -0.01 -13.75
CA ARG A 117 2.02 -0.14 -15.05
C ARG A 117 1.52 -1.34 -15.84
N ASP A 118 1.42 -2.49 -15.18
CA ASP A 118 0.99 -3.76 -15.78
C ASP A 118 -0.49 -3.70 -16.18
N GLN A 119 -1.35 -3.13 -15.34
CA GLN A 119 -2.76 -2.90 -15.65
C GLN A 119 -2.94 -2.00 -16.88
N ILE A 120 -2.20 -0.87 -16.94
CA ILE A 120 -2.20 0.00 -18.12
C ILE A 120 -1.67 -0.73 -19.36
N SER A 121 -0.65 -1.57 -19.19
CA SER A 121 -0.06 -2.37 -20.28
C SER A 121 -1.03 -3.41 -20.84
N LYS A 122 -1.95 -3.94 -20.04
CA LYS A 122 -2.97 -4.92 -20.46
C LYS A 122 -4.21 -4.27 -21.04
N ASN A 123 -4.54 -3.04 -20.64
CA ASN A 123 -5.72 -2.36 -21.12
C ASN A 123 -5.51 -1.77 -22.54
N ALA A 124 -6.27 -2.27 -23.51
CA ALA A 124 -6.21 -1.82 -24.90
C ALA A 124 -6.92 -0.48 -25.14
N GLN A 125 -7.82 -0.06 -24.25
CA GLN A 125 -8.68 1.12 -24.41
C GLN A 125 -8.07 2.40 -23.82
N ILE A 126 -6.87 2.32 -23.23
CA ILE A 126 -6.22 3.49 -22.64
C ILE A 126 -5.60 4.35 -23.74
N GLY A 127 -6.21 5.51 -23.97
CA GLY A 127 -5.61 6.58 -24.77
C GLY A 127 -4.28 7.03 -24.18
N LYS A 128 -3.32 7.39 -25.04
CA LYS A 128 -1.97 7.84 -24.64
C LYS A 128 -1.20 6.82 -23.78
N LYS A 129 -1.45 5.52 -23.98
CA LYS A 129 -0.83 4.40 -23.25
C LYS A 129 0.69 4.49 -23.18
N ALA A 130 1.35 4.74 -24.31
CA ALA A 130 2.81 4.85 -24.37
C ALA A 130 3.34 5.98 -23.48
N GLN A 131 2.68 7.15 -23.48
CA GLN A 131 3.09 8.26 -22.62
C GLN A 131 2.82 7.99 -21.14
N ARG A 132 1.72 7.30 -20.80
CA ARG A 132 1.42 6.88 -19.42
C ARG A 132 2.46 5.89 -18.89
N ILE A 133 2.81 4.90 -19.70
CA ILE A 133 3.85 3.92 -19.34
C ILE A 133 5.20 4.61 -19.16
N ALA A 134 5.59 5.53 -20.05
CA ALA A 134 6.84 6.27 -19.90
C ALA A 134 6.89 7.13 -18.61
N ALA A 135 5.77 7.76 -18.25
CA ALA A 135 5.66 8.51 -17.00
C ALA A 135 5.81 7.60 -15.77
N ILE A 136 5.17 6.43 -15.80
CA ILE A 136 5.29 5.42 -14.74
C ILE A 136 6.73 4.91 -14.64
N ASP A 137 7.38 4.62 -15.77
CA ASP A 137 8.75 4.13 -15.82
C ASP A 137 9.73 5.13 -15.19
N ALA A 138 9.57 6.42 -15.47
CA ALA A 138 10.37 7.46 -14.82
C ALA A 138 10.18 7.49 -13.28
N VAL A 139 8.95 7.31 -12.79
CA VAL A 139 8.69 7.24 -11.34
C VAL A 139 9.27 5.95 -10.73
N LEU A 140 9.19 4.82 -11.43
CA LEU A 140 9.75 3.55 -10.99
C LEU A 140 11.27 3.62 -10.86
N GLU A 141 11.96 4.25 -11.81
CA GLU A 141 13.41 4.44 -11.74
C GLU A 141 13.83 5.20 -10.47
N LEU A 142 13.09 6.25 -10.10
CA LEU A 142 13.35 7.00 -8.87
C LEU A 142 13.04 6.19 -7.61
N LEU A 143 11.92 5.47 -7.58
CA LEU A 143 11.55 4.62 -6.45
C LEU A 143 12.56 3.49 -6.26
N ASP A 144 13.03 2.88 -7.34
CA ASP A 144 14.02 1.81 -7.31
C ASP A 144 15.37 2.33 -6.82
N HIS A 145 15.81 3.49 -7.32
CA HIS A 145 17.02 4.15 -6.82
C HIS A 145 16.93 4.44 -5.32
N ALA A 146 15.83 5.04 -4.88
CA ALA A 146 15.61 5.39 -3.48
C ALA A 146 15.51 4.15 -2.56
N SER A 147 14.83 3.09 -3.02
CA SER A 147 14.73 1.83 -2.27
C SER A 147 16.07 1.11 -2.12
N ALA A 148 16.99 1.29 -3.08
CA ALA A 148 18.36 0.80 -3.01
C ALA A 148 19.28 1.64 -2.08
N GLY A 149 18.75 2.70 -1.46
CA GLY A 149 19.52 3.61 -0.60
C GLY A 149 20.14 4.80 -1.35
N GLY A 150 19.80 4.98 -2.63
CA GLY A 150 20.14 6.17 -3.38
C GLY A 150 19.38 7.40 -2.89
N MET A 151 19.98 8.58 -3.05
CA MET A 151 19.28 9.84 -2.76
C MET A 151 18.59 10.33 -4.03
N VAL A 152 17.29 10.66 -3.92
CA VAL A 152 16.53 11.31 -5.00
C VAL A 152 16.18 12.72 -4.55
N SER A 153 16.55 13.71 -5.35
CA SER A 153 16.26 15.11 -5.09
C SER A 153 14.82 15.48 -5.44
N ASP A 154 14.29 16.53 -4.82
CA ASP A 154 12.99 17.10 -5.17
C ASP A 154 12.92 17.51 -6.65
N GLN A 155 14.05 17.95 -7.23
CA GLN A 155 14.12 18.32 -8.64
C GLN A 155 13.92 17.10 -9.56
N GLU A 156 14.47 15.94 -9.20
CA GLU A 156 14.26 14.70 -9.95
C GLU A 156 12.79 14.24 -9.88
N TRP A 157 12.16 14.34 -8.71
CA TRP A 157 10.72 14.09 -8.57
C TRP A 157 9.88 15.05 -9.42
N VAL A 158 10.24 16.33 -9.45
CA VAL A 158 9.59 17.35 -10.29
C VAL A 158 9.85 17.11 -11.79
N ALA A 159 11.03 16.63 -12.17
CA ALA A 159 11.36 16.32 -13.54
C ALA A 159 10.56 15.10 -14.05
N ALA A 160 10.49 14.03 -13.25
CA ALA A 160 9.64 12.88 -13.55
C ALA A 160 8.16 13.28 -13.68
N ARG A 161 7.71 14.23 -12.84
CA ARG A 161 6.39 14.86 -12.97
C ARG A 161 6.19 15.60 -14.28
N ALA A 162 7.15 16.44 -14.66
CA ALA A 162 7.05 17.29 -15.85
C ALA A 162 7.12 16.49 -17.16
N ALA A 163 7.81 15.35 -17.15
CA ALA A 163 7.90 14.44 -18.30
C ALA A 163 6.57 13.69 -18.58
N ALA A 164 5.68 13.60 -17.59
CA ALA A 164 4.38 12.98 -17.74
C ALA A 164 3.36 13.95 -18.37
N PRO A 165 2.57 13.54 -19.38
CA PRO A 165 1.41 14.31 -19.79
C PRO A 165 0.51 14.57 -18.57
N ALA A 166 -0.08 15.76 -18.43
CA ALA A 166 -0.86 16.13 -17.24
C ALA A 166 -1.92 15.07 -16.85
N GLU A 167 -2.57 14.46 -17.84
CA GLU A 167 -3.55 13.38 -17.69
C GLU A 167 -2.94 12.04 -17.21
N ALA A 168 -1.69 11.75 -17.57
CA ALA A 168 -0.94 10.59 -17.11
C ALA A 168 -0.39 10.82 -15.70
N TRP A 169 0.06 12.05 -15.44
CA TRP A 169 0.52 12.44 -14.11
C TRP A 169 -0.61 12.32 -13.10
N GLU A 170 -1.85 12.74 -13.41
CA GLU A 170 -2.96 12.61 -12.45
C GLU A 170 -3.19 11.17 -11.94
N ALA A 171 -2.93 10.14 -12.75
CA ALA A 171 -3.04 8.74 -12.34
C ALA A 171 -1.94 8.31 -11.33
N VAL A 172 -0.74 8.86 -11.45
CA VAL A 172 0.42 8.50 -10.60
C VAL A 172 0.80 9.58 -9.58
N ARG A 173 0.18 10.76 -9.69
CA ARG A 173 0.34 11.95 -8.86
C ARG A 173 0.33 11.57 -7.40
N PRO A 174 -0.56 10.69 -6.93
CA PRO A 174 -0.64 10.50 -5.52
C PRO A 174 0.46 9.55 -4.97
N ALA A 175 1.03 8.67 -5.80
CA ALA A 175 2.22 7.90 -5.42
C ALA A 175 3.49 8.77 -5.42
N ALA A 176 3.63 9.67 -6.40
CA ALA A 176 4.83 10.47 -6.58
C ALA A 176 4.90 11.71 -5.67
N ALA A 177 3.77 12.38 -5.40
CA ALA A 177 3.72 13.45 -4.39
C ALA A 177 4.05 12.90 -3.00
N ALA A 178 3.69 11.66 -2.74
CA ALA A 178 4.03 10.99 -1.51
C ALA A 178 5.51 10.60 -1.40
N ALA A 179 6.14 10.16 -2.49
CA ALA A 179 7.58 9.91 -2.54
C ALA A 179 8.41 11.20 -2.36
N ALA A 180 8.01 12.29 -3.02
CA ALA A 180 8.65 13.60 -2.87
C ALA A 180 8.51 14.14 -1.43
N ALA A 181 7.33 14.01 -0.83
CA ALA A 181 7.09 14.51 0.53
C ALA A 181 7.71 13.64 1.64
N SER A 182 7.92 12.33 1.40
CA SER A 182 8.78 11.48 2.27
C SER A 182 10.25 11.93 2.27
N SER A 183 10.70 12.64 1.22
CA SER A 183 12.06 13.22 1.11
C SER A 183 12.17 14.58 1.83
N SER A 184 11.04 15.20 2.20
CA SER A 184 10.99 16.44 2.97
C SER A 184 11.14 16.20 4.49
N SER A 185 11.81 17.13 5.19
CA SER A 185 12.03 17.04 6.64
C SER A 185 10.82 17.43 7.50
N THR A 186 9.72 17.91 6.92
CA THR A 186 8.59 18.46 7.69
C THR A 186 7.45 17.45 7.88
N MET A 187 6.95 17.32 9.11
CA MET A 187 5.84 16.42 9.44
C MET A 187 4.56 16.73 8.64
N ALA A 188 4.30 18.00 8.33
CA ALA A 188 3.16 18.40 7.52
C ALA A 188 3.28 17.93 6.05
N ALA A 189 4.49 17.94 5.49
CA ALA A 189 4.73 17.37 4.17
C ALA A 189 4.55 15.85 4.20
N LYS A 190 5.13 15.15 5.19
CA LYS A 190 4.97 13.70 5.38
C LYS A 190 3.51 13.27 5.51
N ARG A 191 2.68 14.10 6.16
CA ARG A 191 1.24 13.88 6.24
C ARG A 191 0.50 14.03 4.94
N ALA A 192 0.76 15.13 4.23
CA ALA A 192 0.28 15.28 2.87
C ALA A 192 0.75 14.12 1.98
N ALA A 193 1.94 13.56 2.23
CA ALA A 193 2.47 12.40 1.53
C ALA A 193 1.62 11.15 1.76
N ALA A 194 1.33 10.82 3.01
CA ALA A 194 0.59 9.61 3.35
C ALA A 194 -0.86 9.65 2.86
N ASP A 195 -1.53 10.80 3.01
CA ASP A 195 -2.89 11.04 2.51
C ASP A 195 -2.96 10.82 0.99
N VAL A 196 -1.97 11.37 0.31
CA VAL A 196 -1.87 11.32 -1.14
C VAL A 196 -1.49 9.90 -1.58
N ALA A 197 -0.64 9.17 -0.86
CA ALA A 197 -0.37 7.75 -1.12
C ALA A 197 -1.61 6.86 -1.00
N SER A 198 -2.38 7.01 0.08
CA SER A 198 -3.65 6.32 0.27
C SER A 198 -4.64 6.66 -0.84
N ALA A 199 -4.73 7.93 -1.22
CA ALA A 199 -5.59 8.34 -2.32
C ALA A 199 -5.15 7.73 -3.66
N ALA A 200 -3.84 7.53 -3.89
CA ALA A 200 -3.33 6.82 -5.08
C ALA A 200 -3.79 5.38 -5.11
N MET A 201 -3.61 4.66 -3.99
CA MET A 201 -3.97 3.25 -3.90
C MET A 201 -5.48 3.05 -4.11
N ARG A 202 -6.31 3.97 -3.59
CA ARG A 202 -7.76 3.97 -3.84
C ARG A 202 -8.09 4.32 -5.30
N ALA A 203 -7.49 5.37 -5.84
CA ALA A 203 -7.73 5.78 -7.22
C ALA A 203 -7.30 4.71 -8.24
N ALA A 204 -6.20 4.00 -7.99
CA ALA A 204 -5.77 2.87 -8.82
C ALA A 204 -6.81 1.73 -8.78
N ALA A 205 -7.34 1.40 -7.58
CA ALA A 205 -8.42 0.42 -7.45
C ALA A 205 -9.72 0.88 -8.15
N ASP A 206 -10.06 2.16 -8.08
CA ASP A 206 -11.23 2.73 -8.75
C ASP A 206 -11.08 2.73 -10.28
N VAL A 207 -9.89 3.05 -10.79
CA VAL A 207 -9.57 3.00 -12.24
C VAL A 207 -9.60 1.56 -12.75
N ALA A 208 -9.03 0.61 -11.99
CA ALA A 208 -9.13 -0.81 -12.31
C ALA A 208 -10.61 -1.25 -12.40
N SER A 209 -11.41 -0.85 -11.41
CA SER A 209 -12.85 -1.13 -11.37
C SER A 209 -13.63 -0.49 -12.52
N ALA A 210 -13.28 0.75 -12.91
CA ALA A 210 -13.94 1.47 -14.00
C ALA A 210 -13.56 0.90 -15.38
N ALA A 211 -12.29 0.53 -15.57
CA ALA A 211 -11.83 -0.13 -16.79
C ALA A 211 -12.52 -1.48 -17.01
N MET A 212 -12.77 -2.21 -15.92
CA MET A 212 -13.48 -3.49 -15.98
C MET A 212 -14.99 -3.30 -16.23
N ARG A 213 -15.63 -2.30 -15.60
CA ARG A 213 -17.05 -1.95 -15.89
C ARG A 213 -17.27 -1.52 -17.33
N ALA A 214 -16.37 -0.72 -17.90
CA ALA A 214 -16.45 -0.34 -19.31
C ALA A 214 -16.32 -1.55 -20.27
N SER A 215 -15.72 -2.65 -19.80
CA SER A 215 -15.69 -3.92 -20.55
C SER A 215 -16.98 -4.73 -20.39
N ALA A 216 -17.76 -4.50 -19.33
CA ALA A 216 -19.06 -5.12 -19.06
C ALA A 216 -20.21 -4.50 -19.86
N ASP A 217 -20.14 -3.20 -20.18
CA ASP A 217 -21.20 -2.46 -20.88
C ASP A 217 -21.50 -2.94 -22.32
N VAL A 218 -20.71 -3.87 -22.86
CA VAL A 218 -20.90 -4.47 -24.20
C VAL A 218 -21.65 -5.82 -24.14
N ALA A 219 -22.00 -6.29 -22.95
CA ALA A 219 -22.42 -7.67 -22.69
C ALA A 219 -23.94 -7.77 -22.36
N SER A 220 -24.61 -8.89 -22.70
CA SER A 220 -26.02 -9.12 -22.31
C SER A 220 -26.16 -9.23 -20.78
N ALA A 221 -27.36 -9.14 -20.19
CA ALA A 221 -27.51 -9.16 -18.73
C ALA A 221 -26.91 -10.40 -18.01
N ALA A 222 -26.86 -11.57 -18.68
CA ALA A 222 -26.16 -12.75 -18.18
C ALA A 222 -24.63 -12.58 -18.28
N ASP A 223 -24.16 -11.97 -19.37
CA ASP A 223 -22.76 -11.63 -19.57
C ASP A 223 -22.29 -10.50 -18.62
N VAL A 224 -23.17 -9.56 -18.22
CA VAL A 224 -22.83 -8.49 -17.27
C VAL A 224 -22.46 -9.10 -15.91
N ALA A 225 -23.27 -10.04 -15.40
CA ALA A 225 -22.98 -10.70 -14.13
C ALA A 225 -21.71 -11.58 -14.19
N ASP A 226 -21.44 -12.20 -15.34
CA ASP A 226 -20.21 -12.97 -15.57
C ASP A 226 -18.98 -12.05 -15.69
N VAL A 227 -19.11 -10.89 -16.35
CA VAL A 227 -18.05 -9.89 -16.47
C VAL A 227 -17.79 -9.20 -15.13
N GLU A 228 -18.82 -8.89 -14.34
CA GLU A 228 -18.68 -8.36 -12.98
C GLU A 228 -17.92 -9.36 -12.08
N ARG A 229 -18.29 -10.64 -12.11
CA ARG A 229 -17.54 -11.69 -11.38
C ARG A 229 -16.10 -11.82 -11.86
N ALA A 230 -15.86 -11.79 -13.17
CA ALA A 230 -14.51 -11.85 -13.73
C ALA A 230 -13.66 -10.62 -13.35
N SER A 231 -14.30 -9.44 -13.32
CA SER A 231 -13.72 -8.17 -12.87
C SER A 231 -13.33 -8.24 -11.40
N GLU A 232 -14.23 -8.66 -10.53
CA GLU A 232 -13.96 -8.83 -9.10
C GLU A 232 -12.81 -9.80 -8.86
N MET A 233 -12.83 -10.97 -9.50
CA MET A 233 -11.77 -11.96 -9.39
C MET A 233 -10.42 -11.41 -9.88
N ALA A 234 -10.39 -10.67 -10.99
CA ALA A 234 -9.17 -10.06 -11.50
C ALA A 234 -8.62 -8.98 -10.56
N SER A 235 -9.51 -8.20 -9.92
CA SER A 235 -9.16 -7.20 -8.90
C SER A 235 -8.59 -7.84 -7.63
N GLU A 236 -9.20 -8.93 -7.16
CA GLU A 236 -8.67 -9.72 -6.03
C GLU A 236 -7.30 -10.31 -6.35
N MET A 237 -7.13 -10.89 -7.55
CA MET A 237 -5.83 -11.42 -7.99
C MET A 237 -4.76 -10.34 -8.11
N ALA A 238 -5.10 -9.12 -8.55
CA ALA A 238 -4.18 -7.99 -8.59
C ALA A 238 -3.75 -7.55 -7.19
N SER A 239 -4.72 -7.45 -6.28
CA SER A 239 -4.48 -7.14 -4.88
C SER A 239 -3.58 -8.18 -4.19
N ASP A 240 -3.86 -9.45 -4.43
CA ASP A 240 -3.07 -10.59 -3.93
C ASP A 240 -1.61 -10.51 -4.40
N ARG A 241 -1.37 -10.24 -5.69
CA ARG A 241 -0.01 -10.03 -6.23
C ARG A 241 0.69 -8.83 -5.60
N MET A 242 -0.04 -7.74 -5.38
CA MET A 242 0.51 -6.54 -4.73
C MET A 242 0.90 -6.82 -3.29
N ILE A 243 0.07 -7.52 -2.51
CA ILE A 243 0.39 -7.95 -1.14
C ILE A 243 1.66 -8.81 -1.15
N ASP A 244 1.75 -9.80 -2.05
CA ASP A 244 2.93 -10.65 -2.19
C ASP A 244 4.20 -9.85 -2.54
N GLY A 245 4.07 -8.86 -3.42
CA GLY A 245 5.15 -7.93 -3.77
C GLY A 245 5.60 -7.08 -2.59
N ILE A 246 4.66 -6.51 -1.84
CA ILE A 246 4.92 -5.69 -0.64
C ILE A 246 5.63 -6.52 0.42
N PHE A 247 5.14 -7.73 0.73
CA PHE A 247 5.77 -8.61 1.71
C PHE A 247 7.14 -9.10 1.26
N THR A 248 7.33 -9.31 -0.04
CA THR A 248 8.65 -9.62 -0.60
C THR A 248 9.63 -8.46 -0.42
N ALA A 249 9.23 -7.23 -0.75
CA ALA A 249 10.03 -6.02 -0.53
C ALA A 249 10.39 -5.86 0.96
N TRP A 250 9.41 -6.07 1.84
CA TRP A 250 9.58 -6.00 3.29
C TRP A 250 10.61 -7.01 3.82
N ARG A 251 10.49 -8.28 3.42
CA ARG A 251 11.46 -9.33 3.77
C ARG A 251 12.86 -9.03 3.26
N THR A 252 12.99 -8.37 2.11
CA THR A 252 14.31 -8.00 1.56
C THR A 252 15.00 -6.98 2.46
N VAL A 253 14.30 -5.90 2.84
CA VAL A 253 14.86 -4.86 3.73
C VAL A 253 15.22 -5.44 5.11
N ILE A 254 14.38 -6.30 5.68
CA ILE A 254 14.66 -6.97 6.95
C ILE A 254 15.93 -7.85 6.85
N ARG A 255 16.08 -8.64 5.77
CA ARG A 255 17.25 -9.52 5.57
C ARG A 255 18.55 -8.73 5.42
N GLU A 256 18.52 -7.62 4.69
CA GLU A 256 19.67 -6.72 4.56
C GLU A 256 20.11 -6.13 5.91
N THR A 257 19.14 -5.85 6.79
CA THR A 257 19.39 -5.35 8.14
C THR A 257 20.16 -6.36 8.97
N VAL A 258 19.69 -7.60 9.03
CA VAL A 258 20.34 -8.70 9.77
C VAL A 258 21.77 -8.93 9.26
N ASN A 259 21.97 -8.91 7.94
CA ASN A 259 23.29 -9.11 7.34
C ASN A 259 24.26 -7.95 7.61
N SER A 260 23.76 -6.72 7.74
CA SER A 260 24.58 -5.54 8.03
C SER A 260 25.06 -5.54 9.48
N SER A 261 24.19 -5.95 10.42
CA SER A 261 24.55 -6.07 11.83
C SER A 261 25.57 -7.17 12.11
N ALA A 262 25.61 -8.23 11.31
CA ALA A 262 26.58 -9.32 11.47
C ALA A 262 28.01 -8.98 10.99
N ARG A 263 28.18 -7.85 10.27
CA ARG A 263 29.49 -7.42 9.72
C ARG A 263 30.17 -6.33 10.54
N GLN A 264 29.51 -5.83 11.59
CA GLN A 264 30.05 -4.85 12.54
C GLN A 264 30.54 -5.58 13.80
#